data_AF-A0A7Y7PB20-F1
#
_entry.id   AF-A0A7Y7PB20-F1
#
_cell.length_a   1.000
_cell.length_b   1.000
_cell.length_c   1.000
_cell.angle_alpha   90.00
_cell.angle_beta   90.00
_cell.angle_gamma   90.00
#
_symmetry.space_group_name_H-M   'P 1'
#
loop_
_entity.id
_entity.type
_entity.pdbx_description
1 polymer ?
#
loop_
_entity_poly.entity_id
_entity_poly.type
_entity_poly.pdbx_seq_one_letter_code
_entity_poly.pdbx_strand_id
1 'polypeptide(L)'
;MNLRKLLRSNTYLTGILIGIISPIPTIAILALLFRLIMHLTGNHTFIDDRGILLLGIVPDILLIRYFLIKANDEKTARSLVFVTAVLVILFFMFIHNQPFNLPF
;
A
#
# COMPACT_ATOMS: atom_id res chain seq x y z
N MET A 1 21.73 -4.68 -8.57
CA MET A 1 21.61 -3.26 -8.15
C MET A 1 21.31 -3.24 -6.65
N ASN A 2 22.10 -2.53 -5.84
CA ASN A 2 22.04 -2.64 -4.38
C ASN A 2 20.77 -1.94 -3.83
N LEU A 3 19.87 -2.67 -3.16
CA LEU A 3 18.56 -2.16 -2.68
C LEU A 3 18.70 -0.91 -1.81
N ARG A 4 19.75 -0.85 -0.97
CA ARG A 4 20.09 0.32 -0.14
C ARG A 4 20.45 1.57 -0.94
N LYS A 5 21.01 1.42 -2.14
CA LYS A 5 21.41 2.53 -3.01
C LYS A 5 20.20 3.13 -3.71
N LEU A 6 19.20 2.30 -4.03
CA LEU A 6 17.93 2.74 -4.60
C LEU A 6 17.12 3.56 -3.60
N LEU A 7 16.95 3.06 -2.36
CA LEU A 7 16.20 3.75 -1.29
C LEU A 7 16.81 5.09 -0.85
N ARG A 8 18.10 5.34 -1.10
CA ARG A 8 18.78 6.62 -0.81
C ARG A 8 18.91 7.54 -2.02
N SER A 9 18.38 7.13 -3.18
CA SER A 9 18.40 7.99 -4.35
C SER A 9 17.16 8.87 -4.33
N ASN A 10 17.34 10.18 -4.13
CA ASN A 10 16.30 11.20 -4.22
C ASN A 10 15.82 11.34 -5.68
N THR A 11 15.13 10.33 -6.17
CA THR A 11 14.67 10.21 -7.56
C THR A 11 13.21 9.84 -7.59
N TYR A 12 12.50 10.32 -8.61
CA TYR A 12 11.09 10.02 -8.79
C TYR A 12 10.83 8.51 -8.90
N LEU A 13 11.75 7.78 -9.55
CA LEU A 13 11.68 6.34 -9.75
C LEU A 13 11.64 5.58 -8.41
N THR A 14 12.44 6.01 -7.42
CA THR A 14 12.42 5.42 -6.08
C THR A 14 11.06 5.54 -5.43
N GLY A 15 10.44 6.73 -5.46
CA GLY A 15 9.12 6.92 -4.87
C GLY A 15 8.01 6.14 -5.58
N ILE A 16 8.11 6.00 -6.91
CA ILE A 16 7.19 5.15 -7.69
C ILE A 16 7.31 3.68 -7.28
N LEU A 17 8.54 3.15 -7.28
CA LEU A 17 8.78 1.76 -6.92
C LEU A 17 8.35 1.47 -5.49
N ILE A 18 8.66 2.38 -4.56
CA ILE A 18 8.24 2.23 -3.17
C ILE A 18 6.72 2.23 -3.10
N GLY A 19 6.01 3.22 -3.65
CA GLY A 19 4.54 3.31 -3.54
C GLY A 19 3.77 2.15 -4.18
N ILE A 20 4.34 1.49 -5.19
CA ILE A 20 3.73 0.29 -5.77
C ILE A 20 4.00 -0.94 -4.90
N ILE A 21 5.20 -1.05 -4.34
CA ILE A 21 5.64 -2.25 -3.62
C ILE A 21 5.22 -2.23 -2.15
N SER A 22 5.20 -1.07 -1.49
CA SER A 22 4.86 -0.91 -0.07
C SER A 22 3.49 -1.47 0.33
N PRO A 23 2.40 -1.33 -0.45
CA PRO A 23 1.12 -1.87 -0.05
C PRO A 23 1.08 -3.41 -0.08
N ILE A 24 1.88 -4.08 -0.93
CA ILE A 24 1.87 -5.53 -1.11
C ILE A 24 2.09 -6.32 0.19
N PRO A 25 3.18 -6.10 0.96
CA PRO A 25 3.39 -6.84 2.22
C PRO A 25 2.29 -6.54 3.24
N THR A 26 1.77 -5.31 3.27
CA THR A 26 0.72 -4.92 4.21
C THR A 26 -0.61 -5.58 3.87
N ILE A 27 -0.99 -5.64 2.59
CA ILE A 27 -2.16 -6.39 2.11
C ILE A 27 -2.03 -7.86 2.51
N ALA A 28 -0.87 -8.48 2.26
CA ALA A 28 -0.66 -9.89 2.60
C ALA A 28 -0.79 -10.15 4.11
N ILE A 29 -0.18 -9.29 4.95
CA ILE A 29 -0.27 -9.41 6.41
C ILE A 29 -1.72 -9.20 6.89
N LEU A 30 -2.41 -8.18 6.39
CA LEU A 30 -3.81 -7.91 6.73
C LEU A 30 -4.71 -9.08 6.31
N ALA A 31 -4.58 -9.58 5.08
CA ALA A 31 -5.37 -10.71 4.59
C ALA A 31 -5.20 -11.96 5.47
N LEU A 32 -3.96 -12.30 5.82
CA LEU A 32 -3.68 -13.43 6.71
C LEU A 32 -4.26 -13.23 8.11
N LEU A 33 -4.09 -12.04 8.69
CA LEU A 33 -4.64 -11.72 10.02
C LEU A 33 -6.16 -11.77 10.03
N PHE A 34 -6.82 -11.19 9.03
CA PHE A 34 -8.29 -11.21 8.93
C PHE A 34 -8.81 -12.62 8.74
N ARG A 35 -8.19 -13.43 7.88
CA ARG A 35 -8.55 -14.86 7.73
C ARG A 35 -8.37 -15.65 9.02
N LEU A 36 -7.28 -15.41 9.74
CA LEU A 36 -7.05 -16.05 11.04
C LEU A 36 -8.13 -15.65 12.06
N ILE A 37 -8.49 -14.37 12.12
CA ILE A 37 -9.55 -13.87 13.01
C ILE A 37 -10.89 -14.49 12.62
N MET A 38 -11.24 -14.54 11.34
CA MET A 38 -12.47 -15.18 10.85
C MET A 38 -12.52 -16.66 11.23
N HIS A 39 -11.40 -17.38 11.10
CA HIS A 39 -11.31 -18.78 11.50
C HIS A 39 -11.50 -18.99 13.00
N LEU A 40 -10.94 -18.11 13.83
CA LEU A 40 -11.02 -18.19 15.29
C LEU A 40 -12.38 -17.74 15.86
N THR A 41 -13.05 -16.78 15.20
CA THR A 41 -14.30 -16.17 15.71
C THR A 41 -15.56 -16.65 15.00
N GLY A 42 -15.42 -17.32 13.84
CA GLY A 42 -16.55 -17.70 12.97
C GLY A 42 -17.23 -16.53 12.27
N ASN A 43 -16.76 -15.30 12.46
CA ASN A 43 -17.46 -14.09 12.07
C ASN A 43 -16.91 -13.54 10.74
N HIS A 44 -17.71 -13.61 9.68
CA HIS A 44 -17.28 -13.30 8.30
C HIS A 44 -17.56 -11.84 7.88
N THR A 45 -18.01 -10.99 8.80
CA THR A 45 -18.50 -9.64 8.49
C THR A 45 -17.51 -8.52 8.75
N PHE A 46 -16.27 -8.83 9.15
CA PHE A 46 -15.39 -7.81 9.72
C PHE A 46 -14.83 -6.83 8.68
N ILE A 47 -14.22 -7.30 7.59
CA ILE A 47 -13.72 -6.48 6.49
C ILE A 47 -13.72 -7.34 5.21
N ASP A 48 -14.30 -6.82 4.12
CA ASP A 48 -14.24 -7.42 2.78
C ASP A 48 -12.85 -7.19 2.14
N ASP A 49 -12.44 -8.05 1.21
CA ASP A 49 -11.14 -8.03 0.52
C ASP A 49 -10.82 -6.66 -0.11
N ARG A 50 -11.87 -5.95 -0.57
CA ARG A 50 -11.78 -4.56 -1.06
C ARG A 50 -11.31 -3.60 0.02
N GLY A 51 -11.81 -3.73 1.24
CA GLY A 51 -11.38 -2.93 2.39
C GLY A 51 -9.93 -3.22 2.76
N ILE A 52 -9.49 -4.48 2.65
CA ILE A 52 -8.10 -4.88 2.89
C ILE A 52 -7.15 -4.22 1.88
N LEU A 53 -7.54 -4.18 0.60
CA LEU A 53 -6.77 -3.46 -0.44
C LEU A 53 -6.59 -1.98 -0.12
N LEU A 54 -7.67 -1.30 0.29
CA LEU A 54 -7.61 0.12 0.63
C LEU A 54 -6.75 0.37 1.89
N LEU A 55 -6.90 -0.48 2.92
CA LEU A 55 -6.06 -0.47 4.12
C LEU A 55 -4.59 -0.73 3.81
N GLY A 56 -4.33 -1.53 2.77
CA GLY A 56 -3.01 -1.79 2.22
C GLY A 56 -2.23 -0.54 1.82
N ILE A 57 -2.93 0.54 1.45
CA ILE A 57 -2.34 1.80 0.98
C ILE A 57 -1.93 2.72 2.15
N VAL A 58 -2.47 2.51 3.36
CA VAL A 58 -2.16 3.32 4.57
C VAL A 58 -0.66 3.47 4.88
N PRO A 59 0.20 2.43 4.74
CA PRO A 59 1.65 2.54 4.93
C PRO A 59 2.30 3.59 4.03
N ASP A 60 1.76 3.85 2.83
CA ASP A 60 2.30 4.87 1.93
C ASP A 60 2.25 6.25 2.58
N ILE A 61 1.19 6.55 3.34
CA ILE A 61 1.06 7.82 4.07
C ILE A 61 2.18 7.96 5.12
N LEU A 62 2.51 6.86 5.81
CA LEU A 62 3.62 6.84 6.76
C LEU A 62 4.98 7.00 6.06
N LEU A 63 5.14 6.38 4.89
CA LEU A 63 6.35 6.50 4.08
C LEU A 63 6.51 7.91 3.51
N ILE A 64 5.43 8.56 3.07
CA ILE A 64 5.43 9.97 2.63
C ILE A 64 5.95 10.85 3.77
N ARG A 65 5.43 10.68 4.98
CA ARG A 65 5.90 11.43 6.16
C ARG A 65 7.38 11.17 6.45
N TYR A 66 7.82 9.92 6.36
CA TYR A 66 9.22 9.55 6.56
C TYR A 66 10.14 10.23 5.52
N PHE A 67 9.79 10.16 4.23
CA PHE A 67 10.61 10.72 3.17
C PHE A 67 10.64 12.25 3.17
N LEU A 68 9.53 12.92 3.54
CA LEU A 68 9.49 14.38 3.68
C LEU A 68 10.27 14.86 4.89
N ILE A 69 10.00 14.31 6.08
CA ILE A 69 10.49 14.91 7.33
C ILE A 69 11.87 14.39 7.70
N LYS A 70 12.12 13.07 7.57
CA LYS A 70 13.32 12.43 8.09
C LYS A 70 14.40 12.24 7.03
N ALA A 71 14.03 11.81 5.84
CA ALA A 71 14.98 11.59 4.75
C ALA A 71 15.28 12.86 3.94
N ASN A 72 14.40 13.88 4.01
CA ASN A 72 14.46 15.11 3.21
C ASN A 72 14.54 14.84 1.68
N ASP A 73 13.92 13.75 1.24
CA ASP A 73 13.91 13.29 -0.15
C ASP A 73 12.62 13.78 -0.85
N GLU A 74 12.55 15.09 -1.12
CA GLU A 74 11.34 15.72 -1.67
C GLU A 74 10.84 15.08 -2.97
N LYS A 75 11.72 14.67 -3.88
CA LYS A 75 11.30 14.11 -5.18
C LYS A 75 10.66 12.73 -4.98
N THR A 76 11.26 11.91 -4.11
CA THR A 76 10.74 10.60 -3.71
C THR A 76 9.38 10.76 -3.05
N ALA A 77 9.24 11.71 -2.11
CA ALA A 77 7.97 11.95 -1.45
C ALA A 77 6.88 12.44 -2.41
N ARG A 78 7.20 13.37 -3.32
CA ARG A 78 6.23 13.86 -4.32
C ARG A 78 5.76 12.75 -5.25
N SER A 79 6.67 11.90 -5.76
CA SER A 79 6.24 10.78 -6.61
C SER A 79 5.48 9.72 -5.82
N LEU A 80 5.84 9.48 -4.56
CA LEU A 80 5.10 8.58 -3.68
C LEU A 80 3.66 9.07 -3.48
N VAL A 81 3.44 10.35 -3.15
CA VAL A 81 2.10 10.97 -3.08
C VAL A 81 1.33 10.79 -4.38
N PHE A 82 1.97 11.05 -5.53
CA PHE A 82 1.32 10.90 -6.83
C PHE A 82 0.89 9.46 -7.09
N VAL A 83 1.77 8.48 -6.83
CA VAL A 83 1.46 7.05 -6.99
C VAL A 83 0.34 6.62 -6.06
N THR A 84 0.40 6.98 -4.78
CA THR A 84 -0.66 6.69 -3.81
C THR A 84 -2.00 7.28 -4.26
N ALA A 85 -2.02 8.52 -4.77
CA ALA A 85 -3.24 9.13 -5.30
C ALA A 85 -3.78 8.37 -6.51
N VAL A 86 -2.92 8.00 -7.45
CA VAL A 86 -3.30 7.20 -8.63
C VAL A 86 -3.85 5.84 -8.21
N LEU A 87 -3.22 5.14 -7.26
CA LEU A 87 -3.69 3.85 -6.76
C LEU A 87 -5.08 3.96 -6.12
N VAL A 88 -5.31 5.00 -5.33
CA VAL A 88 -6.64 5.25 -4.73
C VAL A 88 -7.69 5.53 -5.80
N ILE A 89 -7.37 6.35 -6.80
CA ILE A 89 -8.29 6.63 -7.92
C ILE A 89 -8.60 5.35 -8.68
N LEU A 90 -7.59 4.55 -9.03
CA LEU A 90 -7.76 3.27 -9.73
C LEU A 90 -8.61 2.29 -8.91
N PHE A 91 -8.42 2.25 -7.58
CA PHE A 91 -9.23 1.44 -6.70
C PHE A 91 -10.71 1.82 -6.80
N PHE A 92 -11.04 3.11 -6.69
CA PHE A 92 -12.44 3.55 -6.77
C PHE A 92 -13.04 3.39 -8.17
N MET A 93 -12.25 3.59 -9.22
CA MET A 93 -12.71 3.50 -10.61
C MET A 93 -12.97 2.07 -11.05
N PHE A 94 -12.11 1.11 -10.65
CA PHE A 94 -12.15 -0.26 -11.18
C PHE A 94 -12.48 -1.33 -10.15
N ILE A 95 -12.11 -1.18 -8.89
CA ILE A 95 -12.16 -2.27 -7.91
C ILE A 95 -13.37 -2.14 -6.99
N HIS A 96 -13.76 -0.92 -6.60
CA HIS A 96 -14.83 -0.70 -5.64
C HIS A 96 -16.15 -1.40 -6.00
N ASN A 97 -16.52 -1.38 -7.29
CA ASN A 97 -17.77 -1.92 -7.81
C ASN A 97 -17.68 -3.36 -8.34
N GLN A 98 -16.50 -3.99 -8.31
CA GLN A 98 -16.29 -5.33 -8.84
C GLN A 98 -16.23 -6.37 -7.70
N PRO A 99 -16.68 -7.61 -7.92
CA PRO A 99 -16.43 -8.71 -7.00
C PRO A 99 -14.94 -9.08 -7.08
N PHE A 100 -14.14 -8.44 -6.22
CA PHE A 100 -12.71 -8.68 -6.14
C PHE A 100 -12.42 -9.63 -4.98
N ASN A 101 -11.87 -10.80 -5.30
CA ASN A 101 -11.41 -11.78 -4.31
C ASN A 101 -9.88 -11.81 -4.32
N LEU A 102 -9.26 -11.63 -3.14
CA LEU A 102 -7.82 -11.80 -3.01
C LEU A 102 -7.47 -13.28 -3.23
N PRO A 103 -6.49 -13.60 -4.11
CA PRO A 103 -6.22 -14.98 -4.50
C PRO A 103 -5.52 -15.82 -3.41
N PHE A 104 -5.32 -15.26 -2.21
CA PHE A 104 -4.59 -15.85 -1.10
C PHE A 104 -5.27 -15.61 0.23
#